data_AF-A0A0D0X464-F1
#
_entry.id   AF-A0A0D0X464-F1
#
_cell.length_a   1.000
_cell.length_b   1.000
_cell.length_c   1.000
_cell.angle_alpha   90.00
_cell.angle_beta   90.00
_cell.angle_gamma   90.00
#
_symmetry.space_group_name_H-M   'P 1'
#
loop_
_entity.id
_entity.type
_entity.pdbx_description
1 polymer ?
#
loop_
_entity_poly.entity_id
_entity_poly.type
_entity_poly.pdbx_seq_one_letter_code
_entity_poly.pdbx_strand_id
1 'polypeptide(L)' 'MTGPFLSLAQIRNRLILTARAVLRDHRAGPDGRCRVCRTLGCRVATAARNVIDAATEIELRPADDRW' A
#
# COMPACT_ATOMS: atom_id res chain seq x y z
N MET A 1 28.51 5.44 7.78
CA MET A 1 27.64 6.28 6.93
C MET A 1 26.23 6.24 7.52
N THR A 2 25.84 7.22 8.33
CA THR A 2 24.49 7.30 8.93
C THR A 2 23.57 8.04 7.97
N GLY A 3 22.80 7.30 7.17
CA GLY A 3 21.72 7.87 6.38
C GLY A 3 20.57 8.35 7.29
N PRO A 4 19.73 9.30 6.85
CA PRO A 4 18.58 9.73 7.64
C PRO A 4 17.65 8.53 7.88
N PHE A 5 17.45 8.18 9.15
CA PHE A 5 16.44 7.19 9.53
C PHE A 5 15.06 7.81 9.29
N LEU A 6 14.24 7.14 8.50
CA LEU A 6 12.86 7.56 8.30
C LEU A 6 12.07 7.29 9.58
N SER A 7 11.26 8.25 10.01
CA SER A 7 10.29 8.00 11.07
C SER A 7 9.26 6.96 10.62
N LEU A 8 8.61 6.28 11.56
CA LEU A 8 7.54 5.33 11.26
C LEU A 8 6.44 5.97 10.39
N ALA A 9 6.08 7.23 10.67
CA ALA A 9 5.12 7.99 9.88
C ALA A 9 5.60 8.21 8.44
N GLN A 10 6.88 8.52 8.23
CA GLN A 10 7.45 8.68 6.89
C GLN A 10 7.46 7.36 6.11
N ILE A 11 7.84 6.26 6.76
CA ILE A 11 7.81 4.91 6.15
C ILE A 11 6.38 4.59 5.72
N ARG A 12 5.41 4.76 6.62
CA ARG A 12 4.00 4.50 6.36
C ARG A 12 3.43 5.34 5.22
N ASN A 13 3.66 6.65 5.24
CA ASN A 13 3.20 7.54 4.18
C ASN A 13 3.75 7.11 2.82
N ARG A 14 5.03 6.72 2.78
CA ARG A 14 5.65 6.21 1.56
C ARG A 14 5.02 4.89 1.10
N LEU A 15 4.71 3.97 2.00
CA LEU A 15 4.01 2.72 1.68
C LEU A 15 2.63 2.98 1.09
N ILE A 16 1.83 3.85 1.72
CA ILE A 16 0.49 4.21 1.25
C ILE A 16 0.55 4.86 -0.15
N LEU A 17 1.47 5.81 -0.35
CA LEU A 17 1.61 6.49 -1.63
C LEU A 17 2.05 5.53 -2.75
N THR A 18 2.99 4.63 -2.44
CA THR A 18 3.46 3.61 -3.37
C THR A 18 2.33 2.65 -3.74
N ALA A 19 1.59 2.14 -2.76
CA ALA A 19 0.46 1.24 -2.98
C ALA A 19 -0.65 1.91 -3.81
N ARG A 20 -0.95 3.19 -3.58
CA ARG A 20 -1.90 3.97 -4.39
C ARG A 20 -1.43 4.13 -5.83
N ALA A 21 -0.14 4.35 -6.07
CA ALA A 21 0.42 4.39 -7.41
C ALA A 21 0.23 3.04 -8.13
N VAL A 22 0.61 1.94 -7.46
CA VAL A 22 0.42 0.58 -7.98
C VAL A 22 -1.05 0.30 -8.30
N LEU A 23 -2.00 0.73 -7.46
CA LEU A 23 -3.43 0.53 -7.75
C LEU A 23 -3.92 1.28 -8.99
N ARG A 24 -3.39 2.49 -9.23
CA ARG A 24 -3.75 3.24 -10.44
C ARG A 24 -3.23 2.52 -11.69
N ASP A 25 -1.99 2.05 -11.64
CA ASP A 25 -1.37 1.35 -12.76
C ASP A 25 -2.07 0.02 -13.03
N HIS A 26 -2.40 -0.73 -11.97
CA HIS A 26 -3.02 -2.04 -12.05
C HIS A 26 -4.56 -2.03 -12.09
N ARG A 27 -5.20 -0.87 -12.30
CA ARG A 27 -6.66 -0.77 -12.36
C ARG A 27 -7.22 -1.70 -13.44
N ALA A 28 -8.39 -2.29 -13.16
CA ALA A 28 -9.09 -3.09 -14.14
C ALA A 28 -9.49 -2.24 -15.37
N GLY A 29 -9.35 -2.82 -16.56
CA GLY A 29 -9.93 -2.32 -17.80
C GLY A 29 -11.42 -2.63 -17.91
N PRO A 30 -12.07 -2.22 -19.02
CA PRO A 30 -13.48 -2.50 -19.27
C PRO A 30 -13.82 -4.00 -19.29
N ASP A 31 -12.84 -4.84 -19.62
CA ASP A 31 -12.92 -6.30 -19.63
C ASP A 31 -12.73 -6.94 -18.24
N GLY A 32 -12.60 -6.13 -17.19
CA GLY A 32 -12.35 -6.60 -15.82
C GLY A 32 -10.94 -7.10 -15.58
N ARG A 33 -10.07 -7.13 -16.60
CA ARG A 33 -8.67 -7.57 -16.47
C ARG A 33 -7.79 -6.40 -16.07
N CYS A 34 -6.74 -6.66 -15.31
CA CYS A 34 -5.74 -5.63 -15.00
C CYS A 34 -5.08 -5.13 -16.29
N ARG A 35 -4.90 -3.80 -16.42
CA ARG A 35 -4.27 -3.20 -17.61
C ARG A 35 -2.80 -3.59 -17.79
N VAL A 36 -2.09 -3.83 -16.69
CA VAL A 36 -0.66 -4.21 -16.70
C VAL A 36 -0.50 -5.73 -16.79
N CYS A 37 -1.09 -6.49 -15.86
CA CYS A 37 -0.90 -7.95 -15.80
C CYS A 37 -1.79 -8.73 -16.76
N ARG A 38 -2.84 -8.12 -17.32
CA ARG A 38 -3.84 -8.75 -18.22
C ARG A 38 -4.58 -9.96 -17.66
N THR A 39 -4.52 -10.17 -16.34
CA THR A 39 -5.25 -11.23 -15.64
C THR A 39 -6.51 -10.70 -14.96
N LEU A 40 -7.50 -11.58 -14.79
CA LEU A 40 -8.55 -11.42 -13.79
C LEU A 40 -7.94 -11.59 -12.38
N GLY A 41 -8.49 -10.90 -11.38
CA GLY A 41 -8.03 -11.04 -9.99
C GLY A 41 -6.55 -10.71 -9.79
N CYS A 42 -6.08 -9.58 -10.33
CA CYS A 42 -4.67 -9.19 -10.27
C CYS A 42 -4.14 -9.14 -8.83
N ARG A 43 -3.24 -10.08 -8.51
CA ARG A 43 -2.64 -10.23 -7.18
C ARG A 43 -1.82 -9.00 -6.78
N VAL A 44 -1.24 -8.27 -7.73
CA VAL A 44 -0.51 -7.02 -7.46
C VAL A 44 -1.46 -5.94 -6.96
N ALA A 45 -2.61 -5.77 -7.61
CA ALA A 45 -3.64 -4.86 -7.13
C ALA A 45 -4.18 -5.28 -5.76
N THR A 46 -4.37 -6.58 -5.52
CA THR A 46 -4.75 -7.09 -4.20
C THR A 46 -3.70 -6.79 -3.13
N ALA A 47 -2.42 -7.05 -3.40
CA ALA A 47 -1.35 -6.76 -2.46
C ALA A 47 -1.26 -5.26 -2.12
N ALA A 48 -1.45 -4.39 -3.12
CA ALA A 48 -1.48 -2.95 -2.89
C ALA A 48 -2.67 -2.50 -2.01
N ARG A 49 -3.86 -3.12 -2.15
CA ARG A 49 -4.97 -2.88 -1.23
C ARG A 49 -4.61 -3.31 0.19
N ASN A 50 -4.09 -4.52 0.35
CA ASN A 50 -3.69 -5.05 1.66
C ASN A 50 -2.66 -4.15 2.36
N VAL A 51 -1.72 -3.56 1.62
CA VAL A 51 -0.75 -2.59 2.17
C VAL A 51 -1.45 -1.33 2.67
N ILE A 52 -2.42 -0.79 1.92
CA ILE A 52 -3.18 0.39 2.36
C ILE A 52 -3.99 0.05 3.60
N ASP A 53 -4.66 -1.10 3.63
CA ASP A 53 -5.48 -1.53 4.75
C ASP A 53 -4.63 -1.69 6.02
N ALA A 54 -3.54 -2.47 5.93
CA ALA A 54 -2.61 -2.69 7.03
C ALA A 54 -1.95 -1.38 7.50
N ALA A 55 -1.53 -0.53 6.56
CA ALA A 55 -0.96 0.76 6.91
C ALA A 55 -1.99 1.63 7.63
N THR A 56 -3.25 1.67 7.18
CA THR A 56 -4.32 2.49 7.79
C THR A 56 -4.71 2.00 9.17
N GLU A 57 -4.79 0.68 9.38
CA GLU A 57 -5.11 0.06 10.68
C GLU A 57 -4.14 0.49 11.78
N ILE A 58 -2.87 0.71 11.46
CA ILE A 58 -1.86 1.21 12.41
C ILE A 58 -2.18 2.65 12.90
N GLU A 59 -2.99 3.47 12.22
CA GLU A 59 -3.41 4.80 12.75
C GLU A 59 -4.51 4.66 13.78
N LEU A 60 -5.39 3.67 13.56
CA LEU A 60 -6.60 3.50 14.34
C LEU A 60 -6.32 2.81 15.68
N ARG A 61 -5.17 2.15 15.80
CA ARG A 61 -4.69 1.63 17.08
C ARG A 61 -4.18 2.81 17.91
N PRO A 62 -4.76 3.09 19.10
CA PRO A 62 -4.14 4.04 20.01
C PRO A 62 -2.69 3.61 20.25
N ALA A 63 -1.79 4.59 20.41
CA ALA A 63 -0.43 4.33 20.84
C ALA A 63 -0.52 3.65 22.22
N ASP A 64 -0.52 2.32 22.21
CA ASP A 64 -0.50 1.54 23.44
C ASP A 64 0.93 1.63 23.95
N ASP A 65 1.19 2.70 24.70
CA ASP A 65 2.45 3.01 25.39
C ASP A 65 2.65 2.03 26.56
N ARG A 66 2.64 0.74 26.26
CA ARG A 66 2.95 -0.34 27.20
C ARG A 66 4.10 -1.18 26.66
N TRP A 67 5.30 -0.62 26.81
CA TRP A 67 6.53 -1.38 27.04
C TRP A 67 7.37 -0.64 28.07
#